data_AF-A0A3B9ZZB0-F1
#
_entry.id   AF-A0A3B9ZZB0-F1
#
_cell.length_a   1.000
_cell.length_b   1.000
_cell.length_c   1.000
_cell.angle_alpha   90.00
_cell.angle_beta   90.00
_cell.angle_gamma   90.00
#
_symmetry.space_group_name_H-M   'P 1'
#
loop_
_entity.id
_entity.type
_entity.pdbx_description
1 polymer ?
#
loop_
_entity_poly.entity_id
_entity_poly.type
_entity_poly.pdbx_seq_one_letter_code
_entity_poly.pdbx_strand_id
1 'polypeptide(L)'
;MGKGKQIRRQWHIDNRDYVFNYFNGICQFCFKPIHRLTTKWDIHHIHYHYKNELYKTPAKELIENKVITLICRPCHDKEHTAVDPENPQRLENKYPCDNCGKLERGIFARKKGENLDKLLCRKCFLALNKKDDNQLSLF
;
A
#
# COMPACT_ATOMS: atom_id res chain seq x y z
N MET A 1 17.39 -2.02 8.59
CA MET A 1 16.15 -1.32 8.17
C MET A 1 16.44 0.17 8.09
N GLY A 2 16.09 0.87 7.00
CA GLY A 2 16.36 2.31 6.89
C GLY A 2 15.51 3.14 7.86
N LYS A 3 16.10 4.20 8.45
CA LYS A 3 15.47 5.08 9.47
C LYS A 3 14.04 5.54 9.10
N GLY A 4 13.78 5.89 7.84
CA GLY A 4 12.44 6.32 7.39
C GLY A 4 11.34 5.27 7.53
N LYS A 5 11.66 3.97 7.36
CA LYS A 5 10.68 2.89 7.55
C LYS A 5 10.26 2.74 9.01
N GLN A 6 11.17 3.03 9.95
CA GLN A 6 10.90 2.97 11.38
C GLN A 6 10.02 4.14 11.83
N ILE A 7 10.31 5.36 11.36
CA ILE A 7 9.52 6.57 11.65
C ILE A 7 8.06 6.39 11.21
N ARG A 8 7.85 5.94 9.96
CA ARG A 8 6.50 5.67 9.45
C ARG A 8 5.76 4.67 10.33
N ARG A 9 6.40 3.55 10.68
CA ARG A 9 5.77 2.49 11.48
C ARG A 9 5.39 3.00 12.88
N GLN A 10 6.28 3.75 13.52
CA GLN A 10 6.04 4.30 14.85
C GLN A 10 4.87 5.28 14.82
N TRP A 11 4.86 6.21 13.87
CA TRP A 11 3.76 7.16 13.70
C TRP A 11 2.39 6.47 13.57
N HIS A 12 2.31 5.36 12.81
CA HIS A 12 1.05 4.61 12.68
C HIS A 12 0.63 3.96 14.00
N ILE A 13 1.58 3.47 14.80
CA ILE A 13 1.30 2.87 16.11
C ILE A 13 0.75 3.94 17.05
N ASP A 14 1.43 5.08 17.15
CA ASP A 14 1.11 6.16 18.08
C ASP A 14 -0.26 6.79 17.79
N ASN A 15 -0.63 6.88 16.50
CA ASN A 15 -1.87 7.51 16.07
C ASN A 15 -3.01 6.51 15.82
N ARG A 16 -2.76 5.21 15.96
CA ARG A 16 -3.74 4.15 15.65
C ARG A 16 -5.06 4.38 16.37
N ASP A 17 -4.99 4.46 17.69
CA ASP A 17 -6.18 4.55 18.53
C ASP A 17 -6.91 5.88 18.37
N TYR A 18 -6.15 6.96 18.18
CA TYR A 18 -6.71 8.28 17.90
C TYR A 18 -7.54 8.27 16.62
N VAL A 19 -7.00 7.77 15.50
CA VAL A 19 -7.72 7.71 14.22
C VAL A 19 -8.95 6.82 14.32
N PHE A 20 -8.85 5.68 15.00
CA PHE A 20 -10.01 4.80 15.21
C PHE A 20 -11.14 5.51 15.95
N ASN A 21 -10.82 6.19 17.05
CA ASN A 21 -11.80 6.90 17.87
C ASN A 21 -12.37 8.13 17.15
N TYR A 22 -11.54 8.87 16.39
CA TYR A 22 -11.99 10.03 15.62
C TYR A 22 -13.12 9.67 14.65
N PHE A 23 -13.01 8.51 13.99
CA PHE A 23 -14.02 8.01 13.07
C PHE A 23 -15.06 7.09 13.73
N ASN A 24 -15.12 7.05 15.06
CA ASN A 24 -16.02 6.19 15.84
C ASN A 24 -15.97 4.71 15.45
N GLY A 25 -14.80 4.23 14.99
CA GLY A 25 -14.64 2.87 14.50
C GLY A 25 -15.44 2.57 13.23
N ILE A 26 -15.82 3.56 12.43
CA ILE A 26 -16.58 3.37 11.19
C ILE A 26 -15.63 3.44 9.99
N CYS A 27 -15.68 2.44 9.10
CA CYS A 27 -14.94 2.49 7.85
C CYS A 27 -15.45 3.65 6.98
N GLN A 28 -14.56 4.53 6.54
CA GLN A 28 -14.95 5.72 5.77
C GLN A 28 -15.26 5.45 4.29
N PHE A 29 -15.13 4.20 3.84
CA PHE A 29 -15.44 3.80 2.46
C PHE A 29 -16.74 3.02 2.34
N CYS A 30 -17.00 2.09 3.27
CA CYS A 30 -18.22 1.29 3.26
C CYS A 30 -19.21 1.65 4.36
N PHE A 31 -18.87 2.60 5.22
CA PHE A 31 -19.68 3.08 6.35
C PHE A 31 -20.12 1.99 7.33
N LYS A 32 -19.45 0.83 7.31
CA LYS A 32 -19.70 -0.26 8.23
C LYS A 32 -18.88 -0.10 9.52
N PRO A 33 -19.44 -0.47 10.68
CA PRO A 33 -18.68 -0.56 11.92
C PRO A 33 -17.51 -1.54 11.81
N ILE A 34 -16.38 -1.17 12.39
CA ILE A 34 -15.16 -1.96 12.51
C ILE A 34 -15.05 -2.40 13.96
N HIS A 35 -15.05 -3.71 14.20
CA HIS A 35 -14.80 -4.21 15.54
C HIS A 35 -13.29 -4.20 15.83
N ARG A 36 -12.87 -3.39 16.81
CA ARG A 36 -11.44 -3.05 17.07
C ARG A 36 -10.52 -4.26 17.22
N LEU A 37 -11.02 -5.35 17.80
CA LEU A 37 -10.24 -6.56 18.11
C LEU A 37 -10.29 -7.64 17.04
N THR A 38 -11.36 -7.69 16.24
CA THR A 38 -11.63 -8.84 15.35
C THR A 38 -11.60 -8.47 13.88
N THR A 39 -11.90 -7.21 13.56
CA THR A 39 -11.83 -6.70 12.20
C THR A 39 -10.46 -6.09 11.97
N LYS A 40 -9.74 -6.52 10.92
CA LYS A 40 -8.51 -5.86 10.50
C LYS A 40 -8.86 -4.53 9.83
N TRP A 41 -8.07 -3.50 10.13
CA TRP A 41 -8.25 -2.14 9.63
C TRP A 41 -6.91 -1.42 9.64
N ASP A 42 -6.81 -0.37 8.83
CA ASP A 42 -5.57 0.37 8.59
C ASP A 42 -5.84 1.88 8.64
N ILE A 43 -4.80 2.68 8.97
CA ILE A 43 -4.78 4.11 8.65
C ILE A 43 -4.35 4.22 7.19
N HIS A 44 -5.27 4.64 6.34
CA HIS A 44 -5.03 4.73 4.92
C HIS A 44 -4.63 6.13 4.48
N HIS A 45 -3.70 6.22 3.55
CA HIS A 45 -3.24 7.49 2.98
C HIS A 45 -3.93 7.70 1.63
N ILE A 46 -4.93 8.58 1.58
CA ILE A 46 -5.68 8.90 0.36
C ILE A 46 -4.82 9.74 -0.58
N HIS A 47 -4.05 10.69 -0.02
CA HIS A 47 -3.19 11.57 -0.77
C HIS A 47 -1.76 11.53 -0.24
N TYR A 48 -0.80 11.19 -1.11
CA TYR A 48 0.62 11.19 -0.77
C TYR A 48 1.29 12.56 -1.01
N HIS A 49 0.63 13.45 -1.75
CA HIS A 49 1.09 14.81 -2.02
C HIS A 49 0.48 15.78 -1.00
N TYR A 50 1.00 15.76 0.21
CA TYR A 50 0.70 16.76 1.23
C TYR A 50 1.87 17.74 1.33
N LYS A 51 1.58 19.04 1.44
CA LYS A 51 2.62 20.10 1.40
C LYS A 51 3.60 20.04 2.57
N ASN A 52 3.20 19.41 3.68
CA ASN A 52 4.01 19.25 4.89
C ASN A 52 4.52 17.81 5.05
N GLU A 53 5.41 17.60 6.01
CA GLU A 53 5.91 16.27 6.35
C GLU A 53 4.84 15.40 7.04
N LEU A 54 4.22 14.49 6.27
CA LEU A 54 3.19 13.53 6.70
C LEU A 54 3.41 12.93 8.10
N TYR A 55 4.62 12.46 8.41
CA TYR A 55 4.92 11.77 9.66
C TYR A 55 5.37 12.68 10.81
N LYS A 56 5.36 14.00 10.60
CA LYS A 56 5.54 15.02 11.64
C LYS A 56 4.26 15.82 11.89
N THR A 57 3.31 15.81 10.95
CA THR A 57 2.02 16.48 11.08
C THR A 57 1.10 15.73 12.07
N PRO A 58 0.35 16.44 12.92
CA PRO A 58 -0.67 15.84 13.77
C PRO A 58 -1.74 15.07 12.97
N ALA A 59 -2.15 13.90 13.45
CA ALA A 59 -3.16 13.08 12.76
C ALA A 59 -4.49 13.81 12.55
N LYS A 60 -4.91 14.67 13.49
CA LYS A 60 -6.11 15.50 13.37
C LYS A 60 -6.08 16.36 12.09
N GLU A 61 -4.98 17.09 11.90
CA GLU A 61 -4.80 17.97 10.75
C GLU A 61 -4.78 17.17 9.45
N LEU A 62 -4.13 16.00 9.43
CA LEU A 62 -4.14 15.12 8.27
C LEU A 62 -5.54 14.59 7.94
N ILE A 63 -6.37 14.31 8.94
CA ILE A 63 -7.77 13.89 8.74
C ILE A 63 -8.60 15.06 8.18
N GLU A 64 -8.51 16.24 8.79
CA GLU A 64 -9.25 17.45 8.36
C GLU A 64 -8.87 17.87 6.94
N ASN A 65 -7.61 17.68 6.55
CA ASN A 65 -7.11 17.90 5.19
C ASN A 65 -7.33 16.70 4.24
N LYS A 66 -8.07 15.66 4.66
CA LYS A 66 -8.40 14.47 3.86
C LYS A 66 -7.17 13.71 3.33
N VAL A 67 -6.06 13.80 4.04
CA VAL A 67 -4.81 13.12 3.69
C VAL A 67 -4.85 11.66 4.14
N ILE A 68 -5.39 11.42 5.34
CA ILE A 68 -5.51 10.09 5.92
C ILE A 68 -6.95 9.76 6.32
N THR A 69 -7.26 8.48 6.47
CA THR A 69 -8.59 8.01 6.86
C THR A 69 -8.56 6.64 7.54
N LEU A 70 -9.69 6.24 8.13
CA LEU A 70 -9.91 4.90 8.67
C LEU A 70 -10.59 4.00 7.63
N ILE A 71 -9.96 2.86 7.33
CA ILE A 71 -10.48 1.91 6.36
C ILE A 71 -10.46 0.48 6.91
N CYS A 72 -11.51 -0.30 6.66
CA CYS A 72 -11.50 -1.73 6.96
C CYS A 72 -10.66 -2.47 5.90
N ARG A 73 -10.05 -3.59 6.31
CA ARG A 73 -9.14 -4.33 5.42
C ARG A 73 -9.77 -4.75 4.08
N PRO A 74 -11.03 -5.19 4.01
CA PRO A 74 -11.67 -5.47 2.72
C PRO A 74 -11.75 -4.25 1.80
N CYS A 75 -12.03 -3.06 2.33
CA CYS A 75 -12.06 -1.81 1.53
C CYS A 75 -10.65 -1.37 1.14
N HIS A 76 -9.67 -1.48 2.03
CA HIS A 76 -8.27 -1.19 1.73
C HIS A 76 -7.74 -2.09 0.61
N ASP A 77 -8.04 -3.37 0.69
CA ASP A 77 -7.69 -4.30 -0.37
C ASP A 77 -8.40 -3.92 -1.67
N LYS A 78 -9.68 -3.51 -1.67
CA LYS A 78 -10.40 -3.02 -2.86
C LYS A 78 -9.75 -1.80 -3.47
N GLU A 79 -9.38 -0.81 -2.66
CA GLU A 79 -8.70 0.40 -3.16
C GLU A 79 -7.34 0.06 -3.80
N HIS A 80 -6.64 -0.92 -3.24
CA HIS A 80 -5.39 -1.43 -3.80
C HIS A 80 -5.55 -2.59 -4.79
N THR A 81 -6.78 -3.02 -5.11
CA THR A 81 -7.04 -4.06 -6.11
C THR A 81 -7.75 -3.45 -7.31
N ALA A 82 -7.15 -3.67 -8.48
CA ALA A 82 -7.54 -3.12 -9.78
C ALA A 82 -8.92 -3.55 -10.33
N VAL A 83 -9.86 -3.97 -9.49
CA VAL A 83 -11.17 -4.50 -9.88
C VAL A 83 -12.28 -3.44 -9.82
N ASP A 84 -12.06 -2.30 -9.16
CA ASP A 84 -13.01 -1.20 -9.15
C ASP A 84 -13.00 -0.44 -10.50
N PRO A 85 -14.12 -0.40 -11.26
CA PRO A 85 -14.20 0.32 -12.53
C PRO A 85 -13.93 1.82 -12.44
N GLU A 86 -14.16 2.42 -11.26
CA GLU A 86 -14.06 3.87 -11.01
C GLU A 86 -12.70 4.30 -10.42
N ASN A 87 -11.80 3.34 -10.12
CA ASN A 87 -10.49 3.66 -9.56
C ASN A 87 -9.55 4.22 -10.66
N PRO A 88 -9.03 5.46 -10.53
CA PRO A 88 -8.11 6.05 -11.50
C PRO A 88 -6.76 5.32 -11.60
N GLN A 89 -6.46 4.38 -10.68
CA GLN A 89 -5.27 3.50 -10.70
C GLN A 89 -5.53 2.11 -11.31
N ARG A 90 -6.70 1.90 -11.97
CA ARG A 90 -7.16 0.64 -12.59
C ARG A 90 -6.19 -0.03 -13.60
N LEU A 91 -5.13 0.65 -14.02
CA LEU A 91 -4.16 0.13 -14.99
C LEU A 91 -3.05 -0.75 -14.36
N GLU A 92 -3.02 -0.92 -13.04
CA GLU A 92 -2.00 -1.74 -12.38
C GLU A 92 -2.40 -3.23 -12.31
N ASN A 93 -1.97 -3.95 -13.36
CA ASN A 93 -1.98 -5.41 -13.61
C ASN A 93 -3.31 -6.15 -13.73
N LYS A 94 -3.77 -6.28 -14.99
CA LYS A 94 -4.84 -7.17 -15.44
C LYS A 94 -4.38 -8.58 -15.88
N TYR A 95 -3.07 -8.86 -15.91
CA TYR A 95 -2.55 -10.08 -16.53
C TYR A 95 -1.81 -10.96 -15.53
N PRO A 96 -1.96 -12.30 -15.62
CA PRO A 96 -1.18 -13.23 -14.83
C PRO A 96 0.31 -13.02 -15.11
N CYS A 97 1.15 -13.34 -14.14
CA CYS A 97 2.60 -13.37 -14.35
C CYS A 97 2.95 -14.24 -15.56
N ASP A 98 3.66 -13.68 -16.55
CA ASP A 98 4.06 -14.38 -17.77
C ASP A 98 4.94 -15.61 -17.48
N ASN A 99 5.62 -15.63 -16.32
CA ASN A 99 6.48 -16.75 -15.93
C ASN A 99 5.79 -17.83 -15.09
N CYS A 100 4.81 -17.48 -14.26
CA CYS A 100 4.21 -18.48 -13.33
C CYS A 100 2.69 -18.53 -13.31
N GLY A 101 2.01 -17.74 -14.16
CA GLY A 101 0.56 -17.73 -14.28
C GLY A 101 -0.19 -17.14 -13.08
N LYS A 102 0.52 -16.79 -11.99
CA LYS A 102 -0.13 -16.30 -10.76
C LYS A 102 -0.57 -14.85 -10.91
N LEU A 103 -1.82 -14.59 -10.52
CA LEU A 103 -2.36 -13.26 -10.27
C LEU A 103 -1.87 -12.79 -8.89
N GLU A 104 -0.77 -12.03 -8.84
CA GLU A 104 -0.36 -11.38 -7.59
C GLU A 104 -1.09 -10.05 -7.40
N ARG A 105 -1.63 -9.82 -6.18
CA ARG A 105 -2.10 -8.50 -5.76
C ARG A 105 -0.90 -7.58 -5.60
N GLY A 106 -0.84 -6.54 -6.42
CA GLY A 106 0.17 -5.49 -6.34
C GLY A 106 1.40 -5.81 -7.18
N ILE A 107 1.62 -4.98 -8.20
CA ILE A 107 3.00 -4.61 -8.54
C ILE A 107 3.49 -3.83 -7.30
N PHE A 108 4.65 -4.11 -6.73
CA PHE A 108 5.83 -3.26 -6.89
C PHE A 108 7.01 -3.93 -6.18
N ALA A 109 7.84 -4.61 -6.95
CA ALA A 109 9.29 -4.48 -6.79
C ALA A 109 9.94 -3.89 -8.06
N ARG A 110 9.16 -3.41 -9.03
CA ARG A 110 9.68 -2.59 -10.12
C ARG A 110 10.19 -1.29 -9.49
N LYS A 111 11.47 -0.95 -9.69
CA LYS A 111 11.85 0.47 -9.53
C LYS A 111 11.07 1.24 -10.59
N LYS A 112 10.48 2.37 -10.22
CA LYS A 112 9.86 3.30 -11.17
C LYS A 112 10.91 3.56 -12.27
N GLY A 113 10.68 3.10 -13.51
CA GLY A 113 11.59 3.29 -14.65
C GLY A 113 12.26 2.04 -15.25
N GLU A 114 12.05 0.81 -14.74
CA GLU A 114 12.56 -0.41 -15.39
C GLU A 114 11.66 -0.88 -16.55
N ASN A 115 12.20 -0.86 -17.79
CA ASN A 115 11.56 -1.41 -18.98
C ASN A 115 11.77 -2.93 -19.04
N LEU A 116 10.81 -3.70 -18.55
CA LEU A 116 10.76 -5.14 -18.76
C LEU A 116 9.82 -5.45 -19.93
N ASP A 117 10.29 -6.29 -20.84
CA ASP A 117 9.53 -6.86 -21.96
C ASP A 117 8.42 -7.83 -21.52
N LYS A 118 8.48 -8.31 -20.27
CA LYS A 118 7.53 -9.26 -19.67
C LYS A 118 6.87 -8.75 -18.40
N LEU A 119 5.64 -9.19 -18.18
CA LEU A 119 4.90 -8.96 -16.95
C LEU A 119 5.20 -10.05 -15.93
N LEU A 120 5.96 -9.70 -14.89
CA LEU A 120 6.39 -10.66 -13.87
C LEU A 120 5.84 -10.30 -12.49
N CYS A 121 5.45 -11.33 -11.73
CA CYS A 121 5.15 -11.18 -10.32
C CYS A 121 6.42 -10.89 -9.51
N ARG A 122 6.27 -10.38 -8.28
CA ARG A 122 7.41 -9.95 -7.45
C ARG A 122 8.39 -11.09 -7.21
N LYS A 123 7.89 -12.29 -6.94
CA LYS A 123 8.73 -13.47 -6.72
C LYS A 123 9.56 -13.84 -7.94
N CYS A 124 8.95 -13.83 -9.13
CA CYS A 124 9.64 -14.15 -10.38
C CYS A 124 10.66 -13.08 -10.75
N PHE A 125 10.33 -11.79 -10.57
CA PHE A 125 11.26 -10.69 -10.79
C PHE A 125 12.51 -10.79 -9.89
N LEU A 126 12.31 -11.00 -8.58
CA LEU A 126 13.43 -11.14 -7.64
C LEU A 126 14.30 -12.38 -7.93
N ALA A 127 13.71 -13.45 -8.48
CA ALA A 127 14.45 -14.65 -8.88
C ALA A 127 15.30 -14.43 -10.14
N LEU A 128 14.85 -13.58 -11.08
CA LEU A 128 15.63 -13.20 -12.25
C LEU A 128 16.82 -12.33 -11.86
N ASN A 129 16.61 -11.28 -11.07
CA ASN A 129 17.72 -10.40 -10.63
C ASN A 129 18.78 -11.17 -9.85
N LYS A 130 18.38 -12.17 -9.04
CA LYS A 130 19.35 -13.04 -8.36
C LYS A 130 20.15 -13.94 -9.30
N LYS A 131 19.62 -14.28 -10.48
CA LYS A 131 20.37 -15.03 -11.51
C LYS A 131 21.38 -14.12 -12.22
N ASP A 132 21.00 -12.88 -12.52
CA ASP A 132 21.91 -11.91 -13.14
C ASP A 132 23.04 -11.49 -12.18
N ASP A 133 22.74 -11.28 -10.90
CA ASP A 133 23.76 -10.97 -9.88
C ASP A 133 24.78 -12.12 -9.70
N ASN A 134 24.34 -13.38 -9.90
CA ASN A 134 25.24 -14.55 -9.88
C ASN A 134 25.99 -14.76 -11.21
N GLN A 135 25.61 -14.11 -12.30
CA GLN A 135 26.41 -14.10 -13.55
C GLN A 135 27.48 -13.00 -13.55
N LEU A 136 27.33 -11.97 -12.72
CA LEU A 136 28.33 -10.92 -12.55
C LEU A 136 29.51 -11.32 -11.63
N SER A 137 29.52 -12.51 -11.04
CA SER A 137 30.62 -13.00 -10.20
C SER A 137 31.61 -13.93 -10.93
N LEU A 138 31.64 -13.89 -12.27
CA LEU A 138 32.64 -14.58 -13.09
C LEU A 138 33.54 -13.60 -13.83
N PHE A 139 34.08 -12.60 -13.11
CA PHE A 139 35.33 -11.92 -13.45
C PHE A 139 36.04 -11.49 -12.16
#